data_AF-A0A1Y2J7P8-F1
#
_entry.id   AF-A0A1Y2J7P8-F1
#
_cell.length_a   1.000
_cell.length_b   1.000
_cell.length_c   1.000
_cell.angle_alpha   90.00
_cell.angle_beta   90.00
_cell.angle_gamma   90.00
#
_symmetry.space_group_name_H-M   'P 1'
#
loop_
_entity.id
_entity.type
_entity.pdbx_description
1 polymer ?
#
loop_
_entity_poly.entity_id
_entity_poly.type
_entity_poly.pdbx_seq_one_letter_code
_entity_poly.pdbx_strand_id
1 'polypeptide(L)'
;MRTELEPAGCYDELVDMLDDVRCARGLSFEQLDELSGLASDHAQKCLGPARAKKLTPMLIDTLLPALGVRLAVVDDPAAIASIEQRWGQRDEGSVRRNDWRVSRRLLDRARPVILQEMRPVILQEIIEAATALAGHGKKCA
;
A
#
# COMPACT_ATOMS: atom_id res chain seq x y z
N MET A 1 -4.40 35.12 -11.80
CA MET A 1 -5.64 34.96 -11.01
C MET A 1 -5.50 33.67 -10.22
N ARG A 2 -5.53 33.74 -8.87
CA ARG A 2 -5.74 32.54 -8.05
C ARG A 2 -7.25 32.37 -7.97
N THR A 3 -7.81 31.50 -8.79
CA THR A 3 -9.21 31.10 -8.65
C THR A 3 -9.28 30.35 -7.32
N GLU A 4 -10.15 30.80 -6.41
CA GLU A 4 -10.56 30.00 -5.26
C GLU A 4 -11.21 28.74 -5.85
N LEU A 5 -10.48 27.62 -5.82
CA LEU A 5 -10.98 26.36 -6.34
C LEU A 5 -11.74 25.68 -5.20
N GLU A 6 -13.05 25.58 -5.37
CA GLU A 6 -13.91 24.77 -4.50
C GLU A 6 -13.43 23.31 -4.52
N PRO A 7 -13.25 22.66 -3.37
CA PRO A 7 -12.85 21.26 -3.33
C PRO A 7 -13.99 20.36 -3.83
N ALA A 8 -13.69 19.37 -4.66
CA ALA A 8 -14.65 18.34 -5.04
C ALA A 8 -15.02 17.48 -3.82
N GLY A 9 -16.30 17.42 -3.49
CA GLY A 9 -16.85 16.57 -2.43
C GLY A 9 -17.14 15.14 -2.88
N CYS A 10 -17.24 14.90 -4.19
CA CYS A 10 -17.46 13.56 -4.74
C CYS A 10 -16.69 13.31 -6.06
N TYR A 11 -16.71 12.05 -6.52
CA TYR A 11 -16.04 11.65 -7.75
C TYR A 11 -16.58 12.36 -8.99
N ASP A 12 -17.90 12.59 -9.05
CA ASP A 12 -18.55 13.21 -10.19
C ASP A 12 -18.16 14.68 -10.31
N GLU A 13 -18.13 15.41 -9.20
CA GLU A 13 -17.63 16.78 -9.12
C GLU A 13 -16.15 16.87 -9.52
N LEU A 14 -15.31 15.90 -9.13
CA LEU A 14 -13.92 15.84 -9.56
C LEU A 14 -13.82 15.72 -11.09
N VAL A 15 -14.62 14.86 -11.71
CA VAL A 15 -14.64 14.70 -13.17
C VAL A 15 -15.08 15.98 -13.86
N ASP A 16 -16.13 16.63 -13.35
CA ASP A 16 -16.64 17.89 -13.89
C ASP A 16 -15.61 19.01 -13.76
N MET A 17 -14.94 19.14 -12.61
CA MET A 17 -13.86 20.09 -12.43
C MET A 17 -12.70 19.87 -13.41
N LEU A 18 -12.35 18.63 -13.72
CA LEU A 18 -11.31 18.33 -14.71
C LEU A 18 -11.76 18.68 -16.14
N ASP A 19 -13.04 18.47 -16.47
CA ASP A 19 -13.60 18.85 -17.76
C ASP A 19 -13.72 20.37 -17.93
N ASP A 20 -14.13 21.09 -16.87
CA ASP A 20 -14.15 22.55 -16.82
C ASP A 20 -12.74 23.12 -17.05
N VAL A 21 -11.75 22.52 -16.39
CA VAL A 21 -10.33 22.85 -16.54
C VAL A 21 -9.83 22.60 -17.96
N ARG A 22 -10.28 21.52 -18.62
CA ARG A 22 -10.00 21.26 -20.05
C ARG A 22 -10.66 22.32 -20.94
N CYS A 23 -11.94 22.61 -20.71
CA CYS A 23 -12.72 23.60 -21.46
C CYS A 23 -12.14 25.00 -21.35
N ALA A 24 -11.78 25.43 -20.15
CA ALA A 24 -11.18 26.74 -19.88
C ALA A 24 -9.84 26.95 -20.60
N ARG A 25 -9.13 25.86 -20.93
CA ARG A 25 -7.89 25.89 -21.71
C ARG A 25 -8.09 25.74 -23.21
N GLY A 26 -9.32 25.51 -23.67
CA GLY A 26 -9.64 25.31 -25.08
C GLY A 26 -9.05 24.02 -25.66
N LEU A 27 -8.81 23.00 -24.84
CA LEU A 27 -8.27 21.72 -25.29
C LEU A 27 -9.40 20.83 -25.81
N SER A 28 -9.24 20.29 -27.03
CA SER A 28 -10.08 19.19 -27.50
C SER A 28 -9.73 17.88 -26.78
N PHE A 29 -10.61 16.88 -26.85
CA PHE A 29 -10.30 15.55 -26.29
C PHE A 29 -9.13 14.89 -27.04
N GLU A 30 -9.04 15.08 -28.36
CA GLU A 30 -7.96 14.56 -29.18
C GLU A 30 -6.60 15.16 -28.77
N GLN A 31 -6.55 16.48 -28.55
CA GLN A 31 -5.35 17.16 -28.05
C GLN A 31 -4.98 16.68 -26.65
N LEU A 32 -5.97 16.47 -25.79
CA LEU A 32 -5.74 15.97 -24.44
C LEU A 32 -5.18 14.54 -24.45
N ASP A 33 -5.71 13.65 -25.31
CA ASP A 33 -5.19 12.30 -25.50
C ASP A 33 -3.75 12.33 -26.00
N GLU A 34 -3.44 13.20 -26.98
CA GLU A 34 -2.07 13.40 -27.49
C GLU A 34 -1.11 13.89 -26.41
N LEU A 35 -1.49 14.92 -25.65
CA LEU A 35 -0.67 15.49 -24.57
C LEU A 35 -0.43 14.52 -23.41
N SER A 36 -1.41 13.65 -23.12
CA SER A 36 -1.33 12.67 -22.03
C SER A 36 -0.74 11.32 -22.45
N GLY A 37 -0.45 11.13 -23.74
CA GLY A 37 0.02 9.85 -24.29
C GLY A 37 -1.04 8.73 -24.21
N LEU A 38 -2.32 9.10 -24.18
CA LEU A 38 -3.43 8.14 -24.17
C LEU A 38 -3.81 7.73 -25.59
N ALA A 39 -4.48 6.58 -25.69
CA ALA A 39 -5.10 6.17 -26.96
C ALA A 39 -6.22 7.16 -27.34
N SER A 40 -6.49 7.30 -28.64
CA SER A 40 -7.57 8.17 -29.13
C SER A 40 -8.94 7.83 -28.50
N ASP A 41 -9.71 8.86 -28.22
CA ASP A 41 -11.03 8.85 -27.58
C ASP A 41 -11.02 8.30 -26.14
N HIS A 42 -9.86 8.23 -25.47
CA HIS A 42 -9.80 7.72 -24.10
C HIS A 42 -10.22 8.79 -23.10
N ALA A 43 -9.73 10.02 -23.27
CA ALA A 43 -10.13 11.16 -22.46
C ALA A 43 -11.64 11.41 -22.56
N GLN A 44 -12.22 11.30 -23.76
CA GLN A 44 -13.67 11.46 -23.96
C GLN A 44 -14.49 10.41 -23.19
N LYS A 45 -13.99 9.17 -23.07
CA LYS A 45 -14.67 8.11 -22.30
C LYS A 45 -14.63 8.35 -20.80
N CYS A 46 -13.64 9.10 -20.31
CA CYS A 46 -13.45 9.36 -18.89
C CYS A 46 -14.09 10.67 -18.42
N LEU A 47 -13.87 11.75 -19.17
CA LEU A 47 -14.30 13.11 -18.84
C LEU A 47 -15.56 13.54 -19.59
N GLY A 48 -15.93 12.86 -20.68
CA GLY A 48 -17.12 13.20 -21.44
C GLY A 48 -18.42 12.85 -20.70
N PRO A 49 -19.57 13.38 -21.16
CA PRO A 49 -20.86 13.28 -20.46
C PRO A 49 -21.35 11.84 -20.28
N ALA A 50 -20.94 10.93 -21.17
CA ALA A 50 -21.31 9.52 -21.07
C ALA A 50 -20.56 8.75 -19.97
N ARG A 51 -19.41 9.28 -19.50
CA ARG A 51 -18.55 8.68 -18.45
C ARG A 51 -18.42 7.16 -18.56
N ALA A 52 -18.16 6.68 -19.78
CA ALA A 52 -18.10 5.25 -20.09
C ALA A 52 -16.96 4.51 -19.34
N LYS A 53 -15.95 5.24 -18.85
CA LYS A 53 -14.85 4.72 -18.04
C LYS A 53 -14.61 5.57 -16.80
N LYS A 54 -14.13 4.92 -15.74
CA LYS A 54 -13.71 5.59 -14.50
C LYS A 54 -12.24 6.02 -14.59
N LEU A 55 -11.91 7.14 -13.94
CA LEU A 55 -10.54 7.60 -13.73
C LEU A 55 -9.84 6.62 -12.79
N THR A 56 -8.91 5.86 -13.35
CA THR A 56 -7.99 5.03 -12.58
C THR A 56 -6.82 5.89 -12.08
N PRO A 57 -6.08 5.48 -11.04
CA PRO A 57 -4.92 6.22 -10.57
C PRO A 57 -3.91 6.54 -11.69
N MET A 58 -3.65 5.58 -12.58
CA MET A 58 -2.80 5.78 -13.76
C MET A 58 -3.31 6.89 -14.68
N LEU A 59 -4.62 6.97 -14.92
CA LEU A 59 -5.20 8.04 -15.74
C LEU A 59 -5.14 9.40 -15.05
N ILE A 60 -5.27 9.44 -13.73
CA ILE A 60 -5.09 10.67 -12.96
C ILE A 60 -3.65 11.17 -13.12
N ASP A 61 -2.67 10.28 -12.97
CA ASP A 61 -1.25 10.61 -13.10
C ASP A 61 -0.87 11.14 -14.49
N THR A 62 -1.54 10.70 -15.56
CA THR A 62 -1.28 11.18 -16.93
C THR A 62 -2.08 12.43 -17.29
N LEU A 63 -3.33 12.54 -16.83
CA LEU A 63 -4.21 13.67 -17.15
C LEU A 63 -3.86 14.94 -16.38
N LEU A 64 -3.47 14.84 -15.10
CA LEU A 64 -3.17 16.03 -14.29
C LEU A 64 -2.01 16.87 -14.88
N PRO A 65 -0.87 16.29 -15.31
CA PRO A 65 0.20 17.06 -15.95
C PRO A 65 -0.17 17.58 -17.33
N ALA A 66 -0.93 16.79 -18.12
CA ALA A 66 -1.40 17.20 -19.45
C ALA A 66 -2.36 18.39 -19.37
N LEU A 67 -3.19 18.43 -18.34
CA LEU A 67 -3.98 19.61 -18.01
C LEU A 67 -3.07 20.68 -17.38
N GLY A 68 -2.05 20.35 -16.61
CA GLY A 68 -1.24 21.34 -15.87
C GLY A 68 -1.93 21.75 -14.56
N VAL A 69 -2.52 20.77 -13.88
CA VAL A 69 -3.14 20.91 -12.56
C VAL A 69 -2.53 19.89 -11.59
N ARG A 70 -2.84 20.05 -10.31
CA ARG A 70 -2.48 19.11 -9.24
C ARG A 70 -3.69 18.88 -8.34
N LEU A 71 -3.80 17.69 -7.76
CA LEU A 71 -4.81 17.41 -6.74
C LEU A 71 -4.27 17.74 -5.36
N ALA A 72 -5.13 18.28 -4.51
CA ALA A 72 -4.88 18.49 -3.09
C ALA A 72 -6.00 17.82 -2.30
N VAL A 73 -5.63 17.15 -1.21
CA VAL A 73 -6.59 16.63 -0.24
C VAL A 73 -6.81 17.74 0.79
N VAL A 74 -8.07 18.09 0.99
CA VAL A 74 -8.49 19.13 1.94
C VAL A 74 -9.35 18.48 3.01
N ASP A 75 -9.14 18.90 4.25
CA ASP A 75 -9.93 18.44 5.39
C ASP A 75 -11.37 18.92 5.26
N ASP A 76 -12.32 17.99 5.27
CA ASP A 76 -13.74 18.30 5.40
C ASP A 76 -14.12 18.28 6.89
N PRO A 77 -14.34 19.44 7.54
CA PRO A 77 -14.63 19.50 8.96
C PRO A 77 -15.92 18.76 9.35
N ALA A 78 -16.90 18.68 8.44
CA ALA A 78 -18.14 17.96 8.69
C ALA A 78 -17.92 16.44 8.67
N ALA A 79 -17.18 15.95 7.67
CA ALA A 79 -16.78 14.54 7.61
C ALA A 79 -15.91 14.16 8.81
N ILE A 80 -14.95 15.01 9.19
CA ILE A 80 -14.10 14.81 10.37
C ILE A 80 -14.96 14.67 11.61
N ALA A 81 -15.85 15.62 11.88
CA ALA A 81 -16.73 15.56 13.05
C ALA A 81 -17.58 14.27 13.10
N SER A 82 -17.98 13.74 11.94
CA SER A 82 -18.76 12.49 11.87
C SER A 82 -17.94 11.22 12.14
N ILE A 83 -16.64 11.22 11.83
CA ILE A 83 -15.77 10.03 11.92
C ILE A 83 -14.83 10.10 13.13
N GLU A 84 -14.60 11.27 13.72
CA GLU A 84 -13.64 11.50 14.80
C GLU A 84 -13.78 10.49 15.95
N GLN A 85 -15.02 10.16 16.35
CA GLN A 85 -15.29 9.17 17.39
C GLN A 85 -14.81 7.74 17.04
N ARG A 86 -14.75 7.40 15.75
CA ARG A 86 -14.29 6.09 15.25
C ARG A 86 -12.77 6.02 15.09
N TRP A 87 -12.10 7.16 14.85
CA TRP A 87 -10.65 7.20 14.70
C TRP A 87 -9.90 6.81 15.98
N GLY A 88 -10.45 7.16 17.15
CA GLY A 88 -9.82 6.90 18.45
C GLY A 88 -9.84 5.44 18.92
N GLN A 89 -10.56 4.53 18.26
CA GLN A 89 -10.80 3.17 18.76
C GLN A 89 -10.19 2.09 17.87
N ARG A 90 -8.87 2.11 17.67
CA ARG A 90 -8.21 0.88 17.26
C ARG A 90 -8.07 0.00 18.51
N ASP A 91 -8.93 -1.01 18.62
CA ASP A 91 -8.82 -2.01 19.68
C ASP A 91 -7.46 -2.72 19.56
N GLU A 92 -6.51 -2.35 20.43
CA GLU A 92 -5.18 -2.96 20.51
C GLU A 92 -5.24 -4.45 20.86
N GLY A 93 -6.36 -4.93 21.41
CA GLY A 93 -6.64 -6.36 21.62
C GLY A 93 -7.01 -7.10 20.33
N SER A 94 -7.60 -6.39 19.36
CA SER A 94 -7.95 -6.90 18.03
C SER A 94 -6.81 -6.79 17.01
N VAL A 95 -5.87 -5.87 17.26
CA VAL A 95 -4.56 -5.92 16.60
C VAL A 95 -3.94 -7.24 16.99
N ARG A 96 -3.84 -8.17 16.02
CA ARG A 96 -3.12 -9.42 16.19
C ARG A 96 -1.72 -9.05 16.65
N ARG A 97 -1.48 -9.07 17.97
CA ARG A 97 -0.14 -9.11 18.53
C ARG A 97 0.56 -10.22 17.78
N ASN A 98 1.80 -9.97 17.40
CA ASN A 98 2.67 -10.83 16.59
C ASN A 98 2.90 -12.19 17.27
N ASP A 99 1.83 -12.93 17.51
CA ASP A 99 1.77 -14.29 17.97
C ASP A 99 1.84 -15.04 16.65
N TRP A 100 3.07 -15.23 16.18
CA TRP A 100 3.45 -16.14 15.11
C TRP A 100 3.13 -17.56 15.57
N ARG A 101 1.85 -17.83 15.85
CA ARG A 101 1.28 -19.15 16.00
C ARG A 101 1.28 -19.77 14.61
N VAL A 102 2.49 -20.07 14.12
CA VAL A 102 2.73 -21.31 13.43
C VAL A 102 2.04 -22.34 14.31
N SER A 103 0.90 -22.85 13.83
CA SER A 103 0.09 -23.75 14.64
C SER A 103 1.00 -24.85 15.17
N ARG A 104 0.79 -25.32 16.40
CA ARG A 104 1.62 -26.39 16.98
C ARG A 104 1.73 -27.58 16.02
N ARG A 105 0.67 -27.86 15.25
CA ARG A 105 0.63 -28.84 14.16
C ARG A 105 1.63 -28.58 13.03
N LEU A 106 1.87 -27.32 12.65
CA LEU A 106 2.82 -26.94 11.62
C LEU A 106 4.26 -27.05 12.16
N LEU A 107 4.49 -26.67 13.43
CA LEU A 107 5.77 -26.93 14.10
C LEU A 107 6.04 -28.44 14.22
N ASP A 108 5.06 -29.24 14.63
CA ASP A 108 5.19 -30.70 14.76
C ASP A 108 5.52 -31.35 13.41
N ARG A 109 4.94 -30.85 12.30
CA ARG A 109 5.25 -31.30 10.94
C ARG A 109 6.63 -30.86 10.46
N ALA A 110 7.07 -29.65 10.80
CA ALA A 110 8.38 -29.12 10.40
C ALA A 110 9.53 -29.66 11.27
N ARG A 111 9.22 -30.12 12.50
CA ARG A 111 10.19 -30.60 13.50
C ARG A 111 11.20 -31.63 12.97
N PRO A 112 10.82 -32.71 12.25
CA PRO A 112 11.81 -33.67 11.77
C PRO A 112 12.82 -33.07 10.80
N VAL A 113 12.38 -32.16 9.93
CA VAL A 113 13.27 -31.46 8.97
C VAL A 113 14.22 -30.53 9.72
N ILE A 114 13.70 -29.74 10.66
CA ILE A 114 14.52 -28.84 11.48
C ILE A 114 15.57 -29.64 12.27
N LEU A 115 15.18 -30.75 12.90
CA LEU A 115 16.12 -31.60 13.66
C LEU A 115 17.17 -32.26 12.76
N GLN A 116 16.83 -32.58 11.51
CA GLN A 116 17.77 -33.16 10.55
C GLN A 116 18.84 -32.14 10.13
N GLU A 117 18.42 -30.90 9.85
CA GLU A 117 19.33 -29.79 9.50
C GLU A 117 20.18 -29.32 10.70
N MET A 118 19.62 -29.36 11.92
CA MET A 118 20.34 -28.95 13.14
C MET A 118 21.23 -30.03 13.74
N ARG A 119 21.10 -31.29 13.28
CA ARG A 119 21.88 -32.44 13.76
C ARG A 119 23.40 -32.21 13.80
N PRO A 120 24.08 -31.65 12.77
CA PRO A 120 25.53 -31.46 12.81
C PRO A 120 25.97 -30.50 13.93
N VAL A 121 25.21 -29.43 14.16
CA VAL A 121 25.51 -28.43 15.21
C VAL A 121 25.40 -29.07 16.59
N ILE A 122 24.32 -29.80 16.86
CA ILE A 122 24.08 -30.45 18.15
C ILE A 122 25.14 -31.54 18.42
N LEU A 123 25.52 -32.32 17.41
CA LEU A 123 26.56 -33.35 17.57
C LEU A 123 27.93 -32.73 17.87
N GLN A 124 28.26 -31.60 17.25
CA GLN A 124 29.51 -30.90 17.51
C GLN A 124 29.57 -30.39 18.95
N GLU A 125 28.50 -29.76 19.45
CA GLU A 125 28.42 -29.30 20.85
C GLU A 125 28.55 -30.47 21.86
N ILE A 126 27.93 -31.62 21.58
CA ILE A 126 28.04 -32.80 22.43
C ILE A 126 29.47 -33.34 22.47
N ILE A 127 30.16 -33.39 21.31
CA ILE A 127 31.55 -33.85 21.23
C ILE A 127 32.49 -32.90 21.97
N GLU A 128 32.30 -31.59 21.80
CA GLU A 128 33.07 -30.56 22.52
C GLU A 128 32.85 -30.64 24.04
N ALA A 129 31.61 -30.84 24.48
CA ALA A 129 31.30 -31.02 25.90
C ALA A 129 31.91 -32.30 26.48
N ALA A 130 31.83 -33.43 25.75
CA ALA A 130 32.40 -34.70 26.18
C ALA A 130 33.93 -34.66 26.26
N THR A 131 34.59 -34.01 25.31
CA THR A 131 36.06 -33.85 25.31
C THR A 131 36.53 -32.93 26.44
N ALA A 132 35.79 -31.86 26.75
CA ALA A 132 36.07 -30.99 27.90
C ALA A 132 36.00 -31.73 29.26
N LEU A 133 35.02 -32.64 29.41
CA LEU A 133 34.87 -33.49 30.60
C LEU A 133 36.02 -34.51 30.73
N ALA A 134 36.43 -35.14 29.62
CA ALA A 134 37.54 -36.09 29.62
C ALA A 134 38.90 -35.45 29.94
N GLY A 135 39.09 -34.16 29.60
CA GLY A 135 40.32 -33.41 29.86
C GLY A 135 40.55 -33.06 31.35
N HIS A 136 39.52 -33.06 32.18
CA HIS A 136 39.61 -32.70 33.60
C HIS A 136 40.21 -33.79 34.50
N GLY A 137 40.35 -35.04 34.00
CA GLY A 137 40.82 -36.18 34.80
C GLY A 137 42.34 -36.41 34.87
N LYS A 138 43.18 -35.59 34.21
CA LYS A 138 44.64 -35.85 34.08
C LYS A 138 45.59 -34.97 34.90
N LYS A 139 45.09 -34.17 35.86
CA LYS A 139 45.94 -33.35 36.76
C LYS A 139 45.89 -33.82 38.23
N CYS A 140 46.22 -35.08 38.47
CA CYS A 140 46.51 -35.60 39.81
C CYS A 140 47.76 -36.49 39.73
N ALA A 141 48.93 -35.86 39.61
CA ALA A 141 50.25 -36.45 39.82
C ALA A 141 51.20 -35.33 40.25
#